data_AF-A0A2S3R6N2-F1
#
_entry.id   AF-A0A2S3R6N2-F1
#
_cell.length_a   1.000
_cell.length_b   1.000
_cell.length_c   1.000
_cell.angle_alpha   90.00
_cell.angle_beta   90.00
_cell.angle_gamma   90.00
#
_symmetry.space_group_name_H-M   'P 1'
#
loop_
_entity.id
_entity.type
_entity.pdbx_description
1 polymer ?
#
loop_
_entity_poly.entity_id
_entity_poly.type
_entity_poly.pdbx_seq_one_letter_code
_entity_poly.pdbx_strand_id
1 'polypeptide(L)'
;MKFSEKWLRSWANPQVSHDELVARLSMVGLEVDADLPVAGAFSGVVVGEVLSTEQHPDADKLRVCQVSNGSETFQVVCGAPNVRAGLKIPFAMIGAELPGDFKIKKAKLRGVE
;
A
#
# COMPACT_ATOMS: atom_id res chain seq x y z
N MET A 1 1.73 -19.96 -17.80
CA MET A 1 2.53 -18.71 -17.73
C MET A 1 1.70 -17.65 -17.04
N LYS A 2 2.25 -16.86 -16.09
CA LYS A 2 1.51 -15.80 -15.38
C LYS A 2 2.06 -14.43 -15.75
N PHE A 3 1.18 -13.44 -15.93
CA PHE A 3 1.56 -12.08 -16.30
C PHE A 3 0.58 -11.04 -15.74
N SER A 4 0.98 -9.77 -15.76
CA SER A 4 0.10 -8.64 -15.43
C SER A 4 -0.68 -8.23 -16.68
N GLU A 5 -2.00 -8.23 -16.61
CA GLU A 5 -2.84 -7.71 -17.69
C GLU A 5 -2.58 -6.23 -17.96
N LYS A 6 -2.33 -5.43 -16.92
CA LYS A 6 -1.98 -4.00 -17.08
C LYS A 6 -0.71 -3.83 -17.92
N TRP A 7 0.27 -4.70 -17.72
CA TRP A 7 1.48 -4.73 -18.56
C TRP A 7 1.16 -5.18 -19.98
N LEU A 8 0.39 -6.26 -20.17
CA LEU A 8 -0.02 -6.69 -21.53
C LEU A 8 -0.75 -5.57 -22.30
N ARG A 9 -1.69 -4.89 -21.66
CA ARG A 9 -2.46 -3.79 -22.25
C ARG A 9 -1.61 -2.56 -22.57
N SER A 10 -0.43 -2.38 -21.96
CA SER A 10 0.48 -1.31 -22.36
C SER A 10 1.13 -1.56 -23.73
N TRP A 11 1.14 -2.81 -24.20
CA TRP A 11 1.65 -3.19 -25.52
C TRP A 11 0.54 -3.34 -26.54
N ALA A 12 -0.52 -4.07 -26.20
CA ALA A 12 -1.67 -4.29 -27.06
C ALA A 12 -2.95 -4.27 -26.22
N ASN A 13 -3.78 -3.24 -26.40
CA ASN A 13 -5.03 -3.08 -25.66
C ASN A 13 -6.25 -3.40 -26.55
N PRO A 14 -6.92 -4.55 -26.34
CA PRO A 14 -8.03 -5.01 -27.19
C PRO A 14 -9.35 -4.25 -26.98
N GLN A 15 -9.39 -3.25 -26.09
CA GLN A 15 -10.60 -2.44 -25.79
C GLN A 15 -11.82 -3.28 -25.34
N VAL A 16 -11.58 -4.44 -24.74
CA VAL A 16 -12.58 -5.32 -24.10
C VAL A 16 -12.38 -5.35 -22.59
N SER A 17 -13.39 -5.82 -21.86
CA SER A 17 -13.31 -6.00 -20.40
C SER A 17 -12.28 -7.07 -20.00
N HIS A 18 -12.02 -7.20 -18.69
CA HIS A 18 -11.17 -8.27 -18.15
C HIS A 18 -11.74 -9.65 -18.47
N ASP A 19 -13.02 -9.87 -18.14
CA ASP A 19 -13.72 -11.15 -18.31
C ASP A 19 -13.78 -11.56 -19.80
N GLU A 20 -14.02 -10.59 -20.69
CA GLU A 20 -14.02 -10.83 -22.14
C GLU A 20 -12.65 -11.22 -22.67
N LEU A 21 -11.58 -10.60 -22.15
CA LEU A 21 -10.21 -10.93 -22.52
C LEU A 21 -9.86 -12.36 -22.08
N VAL A 22 -10.15 -12.72 -20.83
CA VAL A 22 -9.93 -14.06 -20.28
C VAL A 22 -10.67 -15.12 -21.10
N ALA A 23 -11.95 -14.90 -21.38
CA ALA A 23 -12.74 -15.82 -22.19
C ALA A 23 -12.18 -15.99 -23.60
N ARG A 24 -11.78 -14.88 -24.26
CA ARG A 24 -11.22 -14.93 -25.62
C ARG A 24 -9.87 -15.64 -25.69
N LEU A 25 -9.01 -15.47 -24.71
CA LEU A 25 -7.71 -16.16 -24.65
C LEU A 25 -7.93 -17.68 -24.73
N SER A 26 -8.83 -18.22 -23.88
CA SER A 26 -9.16 -19.65 -23.91
C SER A 26 -9.76 -20.09 -25.24
N MET A 27 -10.66 -19.30 -25.84
CA MET A 27 -11.29 -19.63 -27.14
C MET A 27 -10.30 -19.67 -28.31
N VAL A 28 -9.18 -18.93 -28.24
CA VAL A 28 -8.14 -18.94 -29.30
C VAL A 28 -6.99 -19.92 -29.01
N GLY A 29 -7.15 -20.80 -28.01
CA GLY A 29 -6.18 -21.84 -27.67
C GLY A 29 -5.13 -21.42 -26.63
N LEU A 30 -5.30 -20.27 -25.97
CA LEU A 30 -4.48 -19.81 -24.85
C LEU A 30 -5.27 -19.96 -23.55
N GLU A 31 -5.43 -21.20 -23.09
CA GLU A 31 -6.22 -21.52 -21.90
C GLU A 31 -5.77 -20.73 -20.66
N VAL A 32 -6.74 -20.12 -19.99
CA VAL A 32 -6.53 -19.37 -18.74
C VAL A 32 -6.93 -20.23 -17.56
N ASP A 33 -5.93 -20.76 -16.86
CA ASP A 33 -6.15 -21.58 -15.65
C ASP A 33 -6.64 -20.76 -14.44
N ALA A 34 -6.21 -19.50 -14.34
CA ALA A 34 -6.56 -18.61 -13.24
C ALA A 34 -6.32 -17.13 -13.56
N ASP A 35 -7.26 -16.30 -13.13
CA ASP A 35 -7.17 -14.83 -13.05
C ASP A 35 -7.35 -14.40 -11.59
N LEU A 36 -6.39 -13.63 -11.06
CA LEU A 36 -6.37 -13.24 -9.65
C LEU A 36 -6.02 -11.75 -9.53
N PRO A 37 -6.70 -10.99 -8.65
CA PRO A 37 -6.30 -9.63 -8.32
C PRO A 37 -4.84 -9.58 -7.83
N VAL A 38 -4.16 -8.46 -8.10
CA VAL A 38 -2.75 -8.28 -7.70
C VAL A 38 -2.59 -7.92 -6.21
N ALA A 39 -3.65 -7.44 -5.56
CA ALA A 39 -3.66 -7.01 -4.16
C ALA A 39 -5.09 -7.05 -3.59
N GLY A 40 -5.21 -7.02 -2.26
CA GLY A 40 -6.49 -6.81 -1.58
C GLY A 40 -6.96 -5.35 -1.65
N ALA A 41 -8.24 -5.11 -1.38
CA ALA A 41 -8.83 -3.77 -1.37
C ALA A 41 -8.46 -3.00 -0.09
N PHE A 42 -8.18 -1.70 -0.24
CA PHE A 42 -7.93 -0.76 0.86
C PHE A 42 -8.18 0.67 0.40
N SER A 43 -8.31 1.61 1.34
CA SER A 43 -8.52 3.04 1.05
C SER A 43 -7.75 3.94 2.01
N GLY A 44 -7.49 5.18 1.61
CA GLY A 44 -6.84 6.19 2.48
C GLY A 44 -5.33 5.98 2.70
N VAL A 45 -4.69 5.12 1.90
CA VAL A 45 -3.23 4.93 1.91
C VAL A 45 -2.61 5.75 0.78
N VAL A 46 -1.65 6.60 1.12
CA VAL A 46 -0.95 7.48 0.17
C VAL A 46 0.56 7.25 0.24
N VAL A 47 1.33 7.83 -0.69
CA VAL A 47 2.79 7.85 -0.57
C VAL A 47 3.17 8.93 0.44
N GLY A 48 3.80 8.54 1.55
CA GLY A 48 4.35 9.45 2.54
C GLY A 48 5.89 9.41 2.53
N GLU A 49 6.51 10.49 3.00
CA GLU A 49 7.96 10.61 3.15
C GLU A 49 8.34 10.80 4.62
N VAL A 50 9.25 9.97 5.12
CA VAL A 50 9.79 10.09 6.49
C VAL A 50 10.80 11.23 6.52
N LEU A 51 10.47 12.34 7.18
CA LEU A 51 11.33 13.51 7.30
C LEU A 51 12.39 13.32 8.37
N SER A 52 12.00 12.80 9.53
CA SER A 52 12.91 12.54 10.65
C SER A 52 12.45 11.33 11.46
N THR A 53 13.39 10.72 12.20
CA THR A 53 13.13 9.59 13.09
C THR A 53 13.94 9.75 14.37
N GLU A 54 13.28 9.66 15.51
CA GLU A 54 13.86 9.74 16.84
C GLU A 54 13.55 8.46 17.64
N GLN A 55 14.41 8.11 18.59
CA GLN A 55 14.16 6.97 19.47
C GLN A 55 13.00 7.30 20.42
N HIS A 56 12.05 6.37 20.58
CA HIS A 56 10.96 6.59 21.52
C HIS A 56 11.48 6.59 22.97
N PRO A 57 11.13 7.57 23.82
CA PRO A 57 11.67 7.71 25.18
C PRO A 57 11.36 6.51 26.08
N ASP A 58 10.14 5.96 25.98
CA ASP A 58 9.66 4.84 26.80
C ASP A 58 9.63 3.49 26.08
N ALA A 59 10.32 3.33 24.94
CA ALA A 59 10.36 2.07 24.19
C ALA A 59 11.57 1.93 23.25
N ASP A 60 12.42 0.94 23.52
CA ASP A 60 13.63 0.67 22.70
C ASP A 60 13.31 0.20 21.27
N LYS A 61 12.17 -0.46 21.07
CA LYS A 61 11.77 -1.02 19.77
C LYS A 61 10.93 -0.08 18.91
N LEU A 62 10.63 1.13 19.39
CA LEU A 62 9.79 2.08 18.69
C LEU A 62 10.56 3.34 18.34
N ARG A 63 10.21 3.96 17.21
CA ARG A 63 10.70 5.27 16.80
C ARG A 63 9.54 6.22 16.62
N VAL A 64 9.76 7.47 17.01
CA VAL A 64 8.84 8.58 16.73
C VAL A 64 9.29 9.20 15.42
N CYS A 65 8.45 9.13 14.40
CA CYS A 65 8.75 9.58 13.05
C CYS A 65 7.91 10.80 12.71
N GLN A 66 8.51 11.79 12.04
CA GLN A 66 7.76 12.85 11.36
C GLN A 66 7.60 12.44 9.90
N VAL A 67 6.36 12.27 9.44
CA VAL A 67 6.04 11.78 8.09
C VAL A 67 5.20 12.81 7.36
N SER A 68 5.61 13.22 6.17
CA SER A 68 4.83 14.11 5.31
C SER A 68 4.01 13.31 4.30
N ASN A 69 2.77 13.74 4.05
CA ASN A 69 1.96 13.27 2.91
C ASN A 69 2.06 14.20 1.68
N GLY A 70 2.96 15.18 1.71
CA GLY A 70 3.11 16.22 0.68
C GLY A 70 2.32 17.51 0.95
N SER A 71 1.40 17.52 1.92
CA SER A 71 0.63 18.70 2.32
C SER A 71 0.83 19.05 3.79
N GLU A 72 0.82 18.05 4.66
CA GLU A 72 0.97 18.18 6.10
C GLU A 72 2.05 17.20 6.61
N THR A 73 2.54 17.46 7.82
CA THR A 73 3.47 16.57 8.52
C THR A 73 2.78 15.99 9.74
N PHE A 74 2.86 14.67 9.88
CA PHE A 74 2.23 13.89 10.94
C PHE A 74 3.29 13.21 11.79
N GLN A 75 3.05 13.20 13.10
CA GLN A 75 3.80 12.35 14.00
C GLN A 75 3.24 10.93 13.95
N VAL A 76 4.11 9.95 13.80
CA VAL A 76 3.76 8.53 13.72
C VAL A 76 4.77 7.71 14.50
N VAL A 77 4.29 6.86 15.41
CA VAL A 77 5.13 5.88 16.09
C VAL A 77 5.26 4.62 15.23
N CYS A 78 6.49 4.27 14.85
CA CYS A 78 6.78 3.13 14.00
C CYS A 78 7.76 2.15 14.68
N GLY A 79 7.46 0.85 14.63
CA GLY A 79 8.34 -0.21 15.15
C GLY A 79 9.15 -0.96 14.09
N ALA A 80 9.03 -0.59 12.81
CA ALA A 80 9.72 -1.29 11.74
C ALA A 80 11.23 -0.99 11.77
N PRO A 81 12.12 -2.00 11.73
CA PRO A 81 13.56 -1.81 11.93
C PRO A 81 14.22 -0.99 10.81
N ASN A 82 13.60 -0.94 9.63
CA ASN A 82 14.10 -0.25 8.45
C ASN A 82 13.67 1.23 8.35
N VAL A 83 12.83 1.74 9.26
CA VAL A 83 12.36 3.14 9.22
C VAL A 83 13.51 4.12 9.47
N ARG A 84 13.69 5.08 8.57
CA ARG A 84 14.75 6.10 8.60
C ARG A 84 14.34 7.31 7.77
N ALA A 85 14.94 8.46 8.04
CA ALA A 85 14.73 9.68 7.27
C ALA A 85 15.02 9.48 5.77
N GLY A 86 14.26 10.17 4.91
CA GLY A 86 14.32 10.11 3.45
C GLY A 86 13.58 8.92 2.80
N LEU A 87 12.96 8.03 3.58
CA LEU A 87 12.20 6.92 3.03
C LEU A 87 10.83 7.35 2.53
N LYS A 88 10.49 6.95 1.30
CA LYS A 88 9.10 6.99 0.79
C LYS A 88 8.40 5.67 1.08
N ILE A 89 7.26 5.73 1.75
CA ILE A 89 6.53 4.58 2.28
C ILE A 89 5.02 4.68 1.99
N PRO A 90 4.28 3.56 2.00
CA PRO A 90 2.82 3.60 2.06
C PRO A 90 2.39 4.11 3.44
N PHE A 91 1.78 5.29 3.47
CA PHE A 91 1.30 5.95 4.68
C PHE A 91 -0.23 5.85 4.76
N ALA A 92 -0.73 5.11 5.74
CA ALA A 92 -2.15 5.02 6.03
C ALA A 92 -2.57 6.15 6.97
N MET A 93 -3.37 7.09 6.47
CA MET A 93 -3.82 8.25 7.26
C MET A 93 -4.91 7.86 8.26
N ILE A 94 -5.18 8.72 9.25
CA ILE A 94 -6.33 8.53 10.14
C ILE A 94 -7.61 8.45 9.28
N GLY A 95 -8.41 7.41 9.51
CA GLY A 95 -9.61 7.10 8.71
C GLY A 95 -9.37 6.12 7.56
N ALA A 96 -8.12 5.77 7.23
CA ALA A 96 -7.81 4.75 6.24
C ALA A 96 -8.36 3.37 6.63
N GLU A 97 -8.74 2.57 5.63
CA GLU A 97 -9.28 1.22 5.80
C GLU A 97 -8.37 0.22 5.11
N LEU A 98 -7.75 -0.66 5.90
CA LEU A 98 -6.84 -1.71 5.45
C LEU A 98 -7.58 -3.05 5.31
N PRO A 99 -7.02 -4.02 4.56
CA PRO A 99 -7.64 -5.33 4.39
C PRO A 99 -7.89 -6.02 5.73
N GLY A 100 -9.01 -6.72 5.86
CA GLY A 100 -9.43 -7.38 7.10
C GLY A 100 -10.16 -6.48 8.10
N ASP A 101 -10.95 -5.52 7.59
CA ASP A 101 -11.79 -4.60 8.38
C ASP A 101 -11.02 -3.76 9.41
N PHE A 102 -9.79 -3.38 9.07
CA PHE A 102 -8.90 -2.67 9.98
C PHE A 102 -8.87 -1.17 9.67
N LYS A 103 -9.57 -0.38 10.48
CA LYS A 103 -9.65 1.08 10.35
C LYS A 103 -8.61 1.79 11.20
N ILE A 104 -7.81 2.67 10.58
CA ILE A 104 -6.82 3.49 11.26
C ILE A 104 -7.50 4.58 12.08
N LYS A 105 -7.15 4.65 13.36
CA LYS A 105 -7.64 5.63 14.32
C LYS A 105 -6.46 6.34 14.97
N LYS A 106 -6.70 7.53 15.54
CA LYS A 106 -5.70 8.19 16.37
C LYS A 106 -5.34 7.27 17.54
N ALA A 107 -4.06 7.04 17.75
CA ALA A 107 -3.54 6.21 18.83
C ALA A 107 -2.64 7.05 19.74
N LYS A 108 -2.48 6.60 20.98
CA LYS A 108 -1.45 7.10 21.89
C LYS A 108 -0.64 5.90 22.35
N LEU A 109 0.57 5.76 21.83
CA LEU A 109 1.45 4.64 22.11
C LEU A 109 2.45 5.08 23.18
N ARG A 110 2.33 4.52 24.38
CA ARG A 110 3.27 4.75 25.50
C ARG A 110 3.55 6.24 25.78
N GLY A 111 2.51 7.07 25.73
CA GLY A 111 2.60 8.50 26.05
C GLY A 111 2.80 9.41 24.85
N VAL A 112 3.24 8.89 23.71
CA VAL A 112 3.43 9.63 22.45
C VAL A 112 2.22 9.43 21.54
N GLU A 113 1.72 10.53 20.96
CA GLU A 113 0.64 10.52 19.96
C GLU A 113 1.15 10.16 18.55
#